data_AF-I0GZ28-F1
#
_entry.id   AF-I0GZ28-F1
#
_cell.length_a   1.000
_cell.length_b   1.000
_cell.length_c   1.000
_cell.angle_alpha   90.00
_cell.angle_beta   90.00
_cell.angle_gamma   90.00
#
_symmetry.space_group_name_H-M   'P 1'
#
loop_
_entity.id
_entity.type
_entity.pdbx_description
1 polymer ?
#
loop_
_entity_poly.entity_id
_entity_poly.type
_entity_poly.pdbx_seq_one_letter_code
_entity_poly.pdbx_strand_id
1 'polypeptide(L)'
;MARRKGLIAQMIDARKQAKKLEAQAEARRHRELIAEQKRQQAEADREAKQAEAAAKKAEAAAKKAEAARLRQEVQAQRLADQAATKAAREAAQRAQAEERRRNAETRAKAQEAAAAKRLADQEEHARKIAEAEFRTEAVTARFAEFAKLLMHRNRRAADATVELSATLSNGGPDPFVERLQHVLAQSRYPEGLTGKAAAHYDAASRELLIEYELPLQDAVPTVVAYRYTKAKGMTAVPRKEPETKKLYGDLLARLTLRTIAEAFDATAPDLVAGVVFNGYVSTKDKATGRAIRPLLISIDAERDRFAEIELDEPELDPVLCLRSHLNAIVSPHPYDLEAVRPVVSFDLSKYKFVDEMDVVAGMDSRTDLLTLSPGEFEHLIRRLFEAIGMKSWVTQASKDEGVDGVAINEDPIVGGLCIIQAKRYSKIVGLEAVHALAGVMDHKRAAKGVLVTTSWVGKASRDFAAANGRIQIIEGRNLKHMLKEHLNLDVLIGLPKLPPGWQQSDVT
;
A
#
# COMPACT_ATOMS: atom_id res chain seq x y z
N MET A 1 107.32 -153.65 98.09
CA MET A 1 106.17 -154.59 98.06
C MET A 1 104.87 -153.82 98.17
N ALA A 2 103.83 -154.31 97.50
CA ALA A 2 102.48 -153.74 97.35
C ALA A 2 101.73 -153.35 98.65
N ARG A 3 100.71 -152.46 98.56
CA ARG A 3 99.29 -152.76 98.90
C ARG A 3 98.30 -151.57 98.72
N ARG A 4 97.02 -151.96 98.64
CA ARG A 4 95.75 -151.31 98.21
C ARG A 4 95.11 -150.24 99.13
N LYS A 5 94.37 -149.31 98.48
CA LYS A 5 93.02 -148.72 98.72
C LYS A 5 92.67 -147.93 100.01
N GLY A 6 91.86 -146.87 99.80
CA GLY A 6 90.89 -146.31 100.76
C GLY A 6 89.76 -145.51 100.07
N LEU A 7 88.53 -146.04 100.10
CA LEU A 7 87.32 -145.74 99.30
C LEU A 7 86.64 -144.37 99.57
N ILE A 8 87.13 -143.58 100.53
CA ILE A 8 86.43 -142.37 101.03
C ILE A 8 86.66 -141.13 100.15
N ALA A 9 87.78 -141.07 99.41
CA ALA A 9 88.09 -139.95 98.51
C ALA A 9 87.13 -139.85 97.31
N GLN A 10 86.50 -140.96 96.89
CA GLN A 10 85.65 -141.00 95.69
C GLN A 10 84.21 -140.47 95.93
N MET A 11 83.70 -140.45 97.16
CA MET A 11 82.33 -139.96 97.45
C MET A 11 82.23 -138.43 97.63
N ILE A 12 83.31 -137.76 98.03
CA ILE A 12 83.30 -136.30 98.23
C ILE A 12 83.38 -135.54 96.89
N ASP A 13 84.10 -136.08 95.90
CA ASP A 13 84.20 -135.46 94.57
C ASP A 13 82.92 -135.57 93.74
N ALA A 14 82.16 -136.68 93.87
CA ALA A 14 80.90 -136.85 93.17
C ALA A 14 79.83 -135.81 93.61
N ARG A 15 79.78 -135.44 94.90
CA ARG A 15 78.80 -134.49 95.42
C ARG A 15 79.13 -133.03 95.08
N LYS A 16 80.42 -132.70 94.89
CA LYS A 16 80.86 -131.36 94.43
C LYS A 16 80.58 -131.13 92.95
N GLN A 17 80.65 -132.17 92.10
CA GLN A 17 80.34 -132.02 90.67
C GLN A 17 78.84 -131.82 90.40
N ALA A 18 77.95 -132.52 91.12
CA ALA A 18 76.51 -132.39 90.93
C ALA A 18 75.98 -130.97 91.24
N LYS A 19 76.43 -130.34 92.33
CA LYS A 19 76.02 -128.97 92.72
C LYS A 19 76.51 -127.88 91.75
N LYS A 20 77.60 -128.13 91.02
CA LYS A 20 78.18 -127.17 90.06
C LYS A 20 77.43 -127.17 88.73
N LEU A 21 76.91 -128.33 88.31
CA LEU A 21 76.11 -128.46 87.08
C LEU A 21 74.72 -127.82 87.22
N GLU A 22 74.09 -127.93 88.39
CA GLU A 22 72.78 -127.34 88.66
C GLU A 22 72.84 -125.80 88.70
N ALA A 23 73.86 -125.22 89.35
CA ALA A 23 74.09 -123.78 89.36
C ALA A 23 74.44 -123.20 87.97
N GLN A 24 75.06 -123.99 87.09
CA GLN A 24 75.35 -123.58 85.71
C GLN A 24 74.11 -123.62 84.81
N ALA A 25 73.13 -124.50 85.08
CA ALA A 25 71.89 -124.58 84.33
C ALA A 25 70.95 -123.40 84.62
N GLU A 26 70.83 -122.99 85.89
CA GLU A 26 70.01 -121.83 86.29
C GLU A 26 70.58 -120.50 85.76
N ALA A 27 71.91 -120.34 85.79
CA ALA A 27 72.57 -119.14 85.27
C ALA A 27 72.40 -118.96 83.74
N ARG A 28 72.24 -120.06 82.98
CA ARG A 28 71.96 -119.99 81.53
C ARG A 28 70.53 -119.51 81.25
N ARG A 29 69.53 -120.07 81.94
CA ARG A 29 68.12 -119.69 81.78
C ARG A 29 67.88 -118.22 82.15
N HIS A 30 68.51 -117.73 83.22
CA HIS A 30 68.40 -116.33 83.63
C HIS A 30 69.05 -115.36 82.62
N ARG A 31 70.11 -115.78 81.91
CA ARG A 31 70.74 -114.96 80.86
C ARG A 31 69.91 -114.91 79.58
N GLU A 32 69.25 -116.01 79.21
CA GLU A 32 68.37 -116.05 78.04
C GLU A 32 67.13 -115.16 78.21
N LEU A 33 66.47 -115.22 79.38
CA LEU A 33 65.32 -114.35 79.69
C LEU A 33 65.66 -112.85 79.65
N ILE A 34 66.83 -112.46 80.15
CA ILE A 34 67.28 -111.05 80.09
C ILE A 34 67.58 -110.63 78.64
N ALA A 35 68.17 -111.52 77.83
CA ALA A 35 68.48 -111.22 76.44
C ALA A 35 67.21 -111.06 75.59
N GLU A 36 66.17 -111.84 75.87
CA GLU A 36 64.89 -111.77 75.19
C GLU A 36 64.10 -110.50 75.56
N GLN A 37 64.05 -110.14 76.85
CA GLN A 37 63.44 -108.88 77.29
C GLN A 37 64.11 -107.65 76.68
N LYS A 38 65.45 -107.63 76.58
CA LYS A 38 66.18 -106.51 75.94
C LYS A 38 65.88 -106.39 74.44
N ARG A 39 65.62 -107.50 73.74
CA ARG A 39 65.25 -107.46 72.32
C ARG A 39 63.86 -106.87 72.12
N GLN A 40 62.88 -107.31 72.91
CA GLN A 40 61.52 -106.78 72.85
C GLN A 40 61.46 -105.28 73.18
N GLN A 41 62.24 -104.84 74.18
CA GLN A 41 62.29 -103.43 74.56
C GLN A 41 62.97 -102.54 73.50
N ALA A 42 64.02 -103.05 72.84
CA ALA A 42 64.68 -102.34 71.74
C ALA A 42 63.83 -102.27 70.47
N GLU A 43 62.97 -103.26 70.23
CA GLU A 43 62.03 -103.28 69.11
C GLU A 43 60.89 -102.29 69.32
N ALA A 44 60.29 -102.28 70.53
CA ALA A 44 59.27 -101.31 70.91
C ALA A 44 59.75 -99.85 70.84
N ASP A 45 60.99 -99.57 71.29
CA ASP A 45 61.57 -98.22 71.21
C ASP A 45 61.83 -97.76 69.76
N ARG A 46 62.13 -98.69 68.85
CA ARG A 46 62.30 -98.38 67.42
C ARG A 46 60.97 -98.07 66.77
N GLU A 47 59.93 -98.83 67.06
CA GLU A 47 58.57 -98.57 66.54
C GLU A 47 58.01 -97.24 67.08
N ALA A 48 58.20 -96.95 68.37
CA ALA A 48 57.77 -95.67 68.96
C ALA A 48 58.45 -94.46 68.29
N LYS A 49 59.77 -94.53 68.06
CA LYS A 49 60.51 -93.46 67.35
C LYS A 49 60.10 -93.32 65.90
N GLN A 50 59.80 -94.42 65.20
CA GLN A 50 59.30 -94.37 63.82
C GLN A 50 57.90 -93.78 63.74
N ALA A 51 57.01 -94.13 64.68
CA ALA A 51 55.67 -93.56 64.77
C ALA A 51 55.69 -92.04 65.07
N GLU A 52 56.54 -91.60 66.00
CA GLU A 52 56.68 -90.17 66.32
C GLU A 52 57.25 -89.36 65.13
N ALA A 53 58.25 -89.90 64.42
CA ALA A 53 58.80 -89.28 63.23
C ALA A 53 57.77 -89.22 62.08
N ALA A 54 56.96 -90.26 61.90
CA ALA A 54 55.87 -90.29 60.92
C ALA A 54 54.78 -89.26 61.25
N ALA A 55 54.39 -89.14 62.53
CA ALA A 55 53.40 -88.17 62.99
C ALA A 55 53.86 -86.72 62.76
N LYS A 56 55.11 -86.37 63.13
CA LYS A 56 55.68 -85.03 62.90
C LYS A 56 55.77 -84.70 61.40
N LYS A 57 56.09 -85.69 60.56
CA LYS A 57 56.15 -85.51 59.10
C LYS A 57 54.75 -85.31 58.49
N ALA A 58 53.74 -86.01 59.00
CA ALA A 58 52.35 -85.84 58.58
C ALA A 58 51.79 -84.46 58.98
N GLU A 59 52.08 -83.99 60.21
CA GLU A 59 51.66 -82.67 60.68
C GLU A 59 52.31 -81.53 59.87
N ALA A 60 53.61 -81.64 59.59
CA ALA A 60 54.32 -80.67 58.74
C ALA A 60 53.78 -80.66 57.29
N ALA A 61 53.43 -81.83 56.75
CA ALA A 61 52.81 -81.95 55.43
C ALA A 61 51.41 -81.33 55.40
N ALA A 62 50.60 -81.53 56.44
CA ALA A 62 49.27 -80.95 56.57
C ALA A 62 49.33 -79.41 56.64
N LYS A 63 50.19 -78.84 57.49
CA LYS A 63 50.38 -77.37 57.57
C LYS A 63 50.88 -76.76 56.26
N LYS A 64 51.75 -77.47 55.53
CA LYS A 64 52.22 -77.03 54.21
C LYS A 64 51.12 -77.07 53.15
N ALA A 65 50.26 -78.09 53.18
CA ALA A 65 49.11 -78.21 52.28
C ALA A 65 48.05 -77.13 52.56
N GLU A 66 47.78 -76.84 53.82
CA GLU A 66 46.86 -75.78 54.25
C GLU A 66 47.38 -74.39 53.84
N ALA A 67 48.65 -74.10 54.10
CA ALA A 67 49.28 -72.85 53.66
C ALA A 67 49.32 -72.71 52.12
N ALA A 68 49.46 -73.82 51.38
CA ALA A 68 49.39 -73.81 49.92
C ALA A 68 47.97 -73.52 49.42
N ARG A 69 46.94 -74.09 50.05
CA ARG A 69 45.52 -73.80 49.77
C ARG A 69 45.19 -72.34 50.01
N LEU A 70 45.54 -71.80 51.17
CA LEU A 70 45.28 -70.40 51.52
C LEU A 70 45.98 -69.43 50.54
N ARG A 71 47.20 -69.75 50.10
CA ARG A 71 47.91 -68.98 49.07
C ARG A 71 47.22 -69.05 47.72
N GLN A 72 46.73 -70.22 47.31
CA GLN A 72 45.95 -70.38 46.08
C GLN A 72 44.62 -69.62 46.12
N GLU A 73 43.91 -69.65 47.25
CA GLU A 73 42.67 -68.88 47.43
C GLU A 73 42.91 -67.37 47.37
N VAL A 74 43.92 -66.86 48.08
CA VAL A 74 44.26 -65.42 48.04
C VAL A 74 44.71 -65.00 46.63
N GLN A 75 45.44 -65.87 45.92
CA GLN A 75 45.87 -65.59 44.55
C GLN A 75 44.69 -65.63 43.56
N ALA A 76 43.78 -66.59 43.72
CA ALA A 76 42.54 -66.66 42.93
C ALA A 76 41.63 -65.45 43.19
N GLN A 77 41.49 -65.03 44.45
CA GLN A 77 40.73 -63.85 44.84
C GLN A 77 41.32 -62.58 44.22
N ARG A 78 42.65 -62.39 44.30
CA ARG A 78 43.33 -61.25 43.66
C ARG A 78 43.15 -61.23 42.14
N LEU A 79 43.23 -62.38 41.48
CA LEU A 79 43.00 -62.48 40.04
C LEU A 79 41.53 -62.17 39.68
N ALA A 80 40.58 -62.63 40.50
CA ALA A 80 39.16 -62.32 40.34
C ALA A 80 38.88 -60.82 40.54
N ASP A 81 39.46 -60.19 41.57
CA ASP A 81 39.31 -58.75 41.83
C ASP A 81 39.95 -57.90 40.72
N GLN A 82 41.13 -58.31 40.21
CA GLN A 82 41.77 -57.66 39.07
C GLN A 82 40.94 -57.81 37.79
N ALA A 83 40.37 -59.00 37.54
CA ALA A 83 39.49 -59.23 36.40
C ALA A 83 38.19 -58.42 36.52
N ALA A 84 37.59 -58.35 37.70
CA ALA A 84 36.39 -57.56 37.98
C ALA A 84 36.65 -56.05 37.81
N THR A 85 37.79 -55.55 38.30
CA THR A 85 38.19 -54.15 38.15
C THR A 85 38.44 -53.79 36.69
N LYS A 86 39.12 -54.68 35.94
CA LYS A 86 39.33 -54.52 34.50
C LYS A 86 38.01 -54.52 33.73
N ALA A 87 37.13 -55.47 34.02
CA ALA A 87 35.80 -55.56 33.40
C ALA A 87 34.94 -54.32 33.70
N ALA A 88 34.96 -53.82 34.94
CA ALA A 88 34.26 -52.59 35.32
C ALA A 88 34.81 -51.35 34.57
N ARG A 89 36.13 -51.26 34.40
CA ARG A 89 36.77 -50.17 33.64
C ARG A 89 36.40 -50.22 32.15
N GLU A 90 36.43 -51.41 31.55
CA GLU A 90 36.01 -51.62 30.15
C GLU A 90 34.51 -51.33 29.96
N ALA A 91 33.65 -51.75 30.90
CA ALA A 91 32.23 -51.44 30.87
C ALA A 91 31.96 -49.92 30.98
N ALA A 92 32.68 -49.22 31.87
CA ALA A 92 32.57 -47.77 32.00
C ALA A 92 33.05 -47.03 30.72
N GLN A 93 34.13 -47.50 30.09
CA GLN A 93 34.60 -46.96 28.81
C GLN A 93 33.61 -47.21 27.67
N ARG A 94 32.99 -48.39 27.60
CA ARG A 94 31.93 -48.70 26.61
C ARG A 94 30.70 -47.81 26.83
N ALA A 95 30.25 -47.64 28.07
CA ALA A 95 29.14 -46.77 28.41
C ALA A 95 29.42 -45.31 28.02
N GLN A 96 30.62 -44.78 28.33
CA GLN A 96 31.03 -43.44 27.90
C GLN A 96 31.15 -43.30 26.37
N ALA A 97 31.63 -44.33 25.67
CA ALA A 97 31.71 -44.33 24.22
C ALA A 97 30.32 -44.34 23.56
N GLU A 98 29.39 -45.13 24.09
CA GLU A 98 27.98 -45.16 23.67
C GLU A 98 27.29 -43.82 23.94
N GLU A 99 27.50 -43.23 25.12
CA GLU A 99 26.94 -41.91 25.45
C GLU A 99 27.48 -40.82 24.53
N ARG A 100 28.79 -40.81 24.25
CA ARG A 100 29.40 -39.90 23.26
C ARG A 100 28.83 -40.09 21.86
N ARG A 101 28.62 -41.34 21.43
CA ARG A 101 27.97 -41.65 20.14
C ARG A 101 26.53 -41.13 20.11
N ARG A 102 25.72 -41.41 21.13
CA ARG A 102 24.34 -40.92 21.23
C ARG A 102 24.27 -39.39 21.24
N ASN A 103 25.16 -38.74 21.97
CA ASN A 103 25.23 -37.27 22.01
C ASN A 103 25.68 -36.70 20.66
N ALA A 104 26.65 -37.33 19.99
CA ALA A 104 27.09 -36.93 18.66
C ALA A 104 25.97 -37.12 17.61
N GLU A 105 25.26 -38.24 17.63
CA GLU A 105 24.10 -38.50 16.76
C GLU A 105 22.96 -37.51 17.00
N THR A 106 22.65 -37.22 18.27
CA THR A 106 21.61 -36.24 18.62
C THR A 106 22.00 -34.84 18.15
N ARG A 107 23.28 -34.46 18.32
CA ARG A 107 23.79 -33.17 17.85
C ARG A 107 23.81 -33.08 16.33
N ALA A 108 24.17 -34.15 15.63
CA ALA A 108 24.13 -34.23 14.17
C ALA A 108 22.69 -34.08 13.65
N LYS A 109 21.74 -34.85 14.20
CA LYS A 109 20.30 -34.73 13.87
C LYS A 109 19.75 -33.34 14.16
N ALA A 110 20.13 -32.72 15.27
CA ALA A 110 19.73 -31.36 15.60
C ALA A 110 20.32 -30.32 14.63
N GLN A 111 21.58 -30.50 14.20
CA GLN A 111 22.21 -29.64 13.19
C GLN A 111 21.55 -29.79 11.82
N GLU A 112 21.26 -31.01 11.38
CA GLU A 112 20.52 -31.30 10.15
C GLU A 112 19.11 -30.69 10.18
N ALA A 113 18.36 -30.88 11.26
CA ALA A 113 17.04 -30.28 11.43
C ALA A 113 17.10 -28.74 11.44
N ALA A 114 18.10 -28.14 12.09
CA ALA A 114 18.30 -26.70 12.09
C ALA A 114 18.77 -26.16 10.73
N ALA A 115 19.51 -26.94 9.94
CA ALA A 115 19.89 -26.59 8.57
C ALA A 115 18.68 -26.68 7.63
N ALA A 116 17.89 -27.76 7.73
CA ALA A 116 16.67 -27.95 6.96
C ALA A 116 15.63 -26.85 7.26
N LYS A 117 15.44 -26.48 8.53
CA LYS A 117 14.57 -25.37 8.90
C LYS A 117 15.05 -24.04 8.31
N ARG A 118 16.36 -23.75 8.38
CA ARG A 118 16.92 -22.52 7.78
C ARG A 118 16.74 -22.48 6.27
N LEU A 119 16.90 -23.61 5.59
CA LEU A 119 16.67 -23.71 4.15
C LEU A 119 15.19 -23.47 3.82
N ALA A 120 14.26 -24.11 4.54
CA ALA A 120 12.83 -23.90 4.37
C ALA A 120 12.42 -22.43 4.60
N ASP A 121 12.92 -21.80 5.66
CA ASP A 121 12.68 -20.38 5.96
C ASP A 121 13.25 -19.45 4.87
N GLN A 122 14.35 -19.84 4.21
CA GLN A 122 14.95 -19.11 3.10
C GLN A 122 14.16 -19.28 1.80
N GLU A 123 13.71 -20.50 1.49
CA GLU A 123 12.87 -20.81 0.33
C GLU A 123 11.52 -20.10 0.41
N GLU A 124 10.88 -20.11 1.59
CA GLU A 124 9.63 -19.38 1.80
C GLU A 124 9.82 -17.88 1.61
N HIS A 125 10.91 -17.32 2.17
CA HIS A 125 11.23 -15.91 2.00
C HIS A 125 11.49 -15.55 0.54
N ALA A 126 12.24 -16.37 -0.20
CA ALA A 126 12.49 -16.17 -1.63
C ALA A 126 11.19 -16.26 -2.44
N ARG A 127 10.31 -17.21 -2.13
CA ARG A 127 8.98 -17.33 -2.75
C ARG A 127 8.14 -16.08 -2.54
N LYS A 128 8.19 -15.49 -1.34
CA LYS A 128 7.46 -14.25 -1.03
C LYS A 128 8.04 -13.02 -1.71
N ILE A 129 9.35 -12.97 -1.94
CA ILE A 129 9.98 -11.92 -2.76
C ILE A 129 9.53 -12.07 -4.22
N ALA A 130 9.59 -13.28 -4.79
CA ALA A 130 9.15 -13.53 -6.16
C ALA A 130 7.65 -13.18 -6.36
N GLU A 131 6.81 -13.47 -5.36
CA GLU A 131 5.39 -13.04 -5.36
C GLU A 131 5.25 -11.51 -5.40
N ALA A 132 6.12 -10.76 -4.69
CA ALA A 132 6.12 -9.30 -4.69
C ALA A 132 6.58 -8.73 -6.04
N GLU A 133 7.60 -9.33 -6.64
CA GLU A 133 8.12 -8.98 -7.97
C GLU A 133 7.05 -9.20 -9.04
N PHE A 134 6.40 -10.37 -9.05
CA PHE A 134 5.31 -10.66 -9.98
C PHE A 134 4.16 -9.66 -9.88
N ARG A 135 3.73 -9.30 -8.66
CA ARG A 135 2.69 -8.27 -8.46
C ARG A 135 3.15 -6.89 -8.92
N THR A 136 4.44 -6.57 -8.74
CA THR A 136 5.03 -5.30 -9.20
C THR A 136 5.08 -5.25 -10.73
N GLU A 137 5.42 -6.35 -11.38
CA GLU A 137 5.40 -6.48 -12.83
C GLU A 137 3.98 -6.30 -13.39
N ALA A 138 2.97 -6.89 -12.75
CA ALA A 138 1.56 -6.69 -13.13
C ALA A 138 1.12 -5.22 -13.02
N VAL A 139 1.52 -4.51 -11.95
CA VAL A 139 1.26 -3.07 -11.81
C VAL A 139 1.96 -2.27 -12.90
N THR A 140 3.22 -2.61 -13.20
CA THR A 140 4.01 -1.95 -14.24
C THR A 140 3.41 -2.17 -15.62
N ALA A 141 2.96 -3.39 -15.93
CA ALA A 141 2.29 -3.73 -17.18
C ALA A 141 0.98 -2.94 -17.33
N ARG A 142 0.15 -2.88 -16.29
CA ARG A 142 -1.09 -2.09 -16.30
C ARG A 142 -0.82 -0.60 -16.50
N PHE A 143 0.23 -0.06 -15.87
CA PHE A 143 0.64 1.33 -16.08
C PHE A 143 1.17 1.56 -17.50
N ALA A 144 1.88 0.59 -18.10
CA ALA A 144 2.32 0.67 -19.48
C ALA A 144 1.14 0.64 -20.47
N GLU A 145 0.09 -0.15 -20.21
CA GLU A 145 -1.14 -0.11 -21.01
C GLU A 145 -1.85 1.24 -20.92
N PHE A 146 -1.90 1.81 -19.71
CA PHE A 146 -2.41 3.16 -19.49
C PHE A 146 -1.58 4.20 -20.26
N ALA A 147 -0.25 4.13 -20.18
CA ALA A 147 0.64 5.02 -20.92
C ALA A 147 0.48 4.89 -22.45
N LYS A 148 0.28 3.66 -22.96
CA LYS A 148 -0.03 3.42 -24.38
C LYS A 148 -1.34 4.08 -24.79
N LEU A 149 -2.36 4.06 -23.94
CA LEU A 149 -3.61 4.79 -24.22
C LEU A 149 -3.37 6.31 -24.35
N LEU A 150 -2.47 6.87 -23.53
CA LEU A 150 -2.10 8.28 -23.59
C LEU A 150 -1.38 8.66 -24.90
N MET A 151 -0.79 7.69 -25.60
CA MET A 151 0.04 7.94 -26.79
C MET A 151 -0.56 7.42 -28.10
N HIS A 152 -1.46 6.44 -28.07
CA HIS A 152 -2.02 5.84 -29.29
C HIS A 152 -3.49 6.22 -29.49
N ARG A 153 -3.78 6.93 -30.58
CA ARG A 153 -5.14 7.30 -31.00
C ARG A 153 -5.81 6.24 -31.89
N ASN A 154 -7.14 6.21 -31.89
CA ASN A 154 -7.91 5.34 -32.76
C ASN A 154 -8.00 5.91 -34.19
N ARG A 155 -7.07 5.52 -35.07
CA ARG A 155 -7.06 5.97 -36.47
C ARG A 155 -8.18 5.36 -37.34
N ARG A 156 -8.91 4.37 -36.83
CA ARG A 156 -10.03 3.75 -37.58
C ARG A 156 -11.27 4.64 -37.65
N ALA A 157 -11.33 5.69 -36.83
CA ALA A 157 -12.40 6.66 -36.90
C ALA A 157 -12.53 7.25 -38.33
N ALA A 158 -11.41 7.43 -39.03
CA ALA A 158 -11.36 7.90 -40.41
C ALA A 158 -12.04 6.96 -41.44
N ASP A 159 -12.18 5.66 -41.13
CA ASP A 159 -12.86 4.71 -42.01
C ASP A 159 -14.36 5.02 -42.12
N ALA A 160 -14.92 5.72 -41.11
CA ALA A 160 -16.33 6.09 -41.06
C ALA A 160 -16.67 7.37 -41.84
N THR A 161 -15.68 8.13 -42.33
CA THR A 161 -15.91 9.47 -42.90
C THR A 161 -16.86 9.47 -44.10
N VAL A 162 -16.70 8.52 -45.02
CA VAL A 162 -17.58 8.39 -46.21
C VAL A 162 -19.00 8.04 -45.79
N GLU A 163 -19.15 7.13 -44.84
CA GLU A 163 -20.45 6.69 -44.33
C GLU A 163 -21.17 7.81 -43.57
N LEU A 164 -20.46 8.52 -42.69
CA LEU A 164 -21.01 9.64 -41.93
C LEU A 164 -21.45 10.79 -42.85
N SER A 165 -20.67 11.09 -43.89
CA SER A 165 -21.03 12.08 -44.91
C SER A 165 -22.32 11.70 -45.64
N ALA A 166 -22.45 10.42 -46.02
CA ALA A 166 -23.66 9.89 -46.65
C ALA A 166 -24.85 9.87 -45.68
N THR A 167 -24.61 9.60 -44.40
CA THR A 167 -25.64 9.58 -43.34
C THR A 167 -26.23 10.98 -43.15
N LEU A 168 -25.39 12.02 -43.05
CA LEU A 168 -25.88 13.40 -42.94
C LEU A 168 -26.65 13.81 -44.20
N SER A 169 -26.12 13.49 -45.38
CA SER A 169 -26.74 13.88 -46.66
C SER A 169 -28.11 13.25 -46.89
N ASN A 170 -28.29 11.98 -46.49
CA ASN A 170 -29.52 11.22 -46.73
C ASN A 170 -30.49 11.20 -45.56
N GLY A 171 -30.00 11.31 -44.32
CA GLY A 171 -30.76 11.13 -43.08
C GLY A 171 -30.84 12.38 -42.19
N GLY A 172 -30.06 13.41 -42.46
CA GLY A 172 -30.03 14.63 -41.65
C GLY A 172 -29.18 14.53 -40.36
N PRO A 173 -29.22 15.56 -39.50
CA PRO A 173 -28.34 15.68 -38.33
C PRO A 173 -28.49 14.58 -37.27
N ASP A 174 -29.71 14.14 -36.96
CA ASP A 174 -29.91 13.19 -35.84
C ASP A 174 -29.29 11.81 -36.13
N PRO A 175 -29.52 11.17 -37.31
CA PRO A 175 -28.85 9.91 -37.63
C PRO A 175 -27.33 10.04 -37.78
N PHE A 176 -26.85 11.20 -38.22
CA PHE A 176 -25.41 11.49 -38.27
C PHE A 176 -24.79 11.49 -36.87
N VAL A 177 -25.43 12.17 -35.92
CA VAL A 177 -24.99 12.21 -34.51
C VAL A 177 -25.00 10.82 -33.90
N GLU A 178 -26.09 10.05 -34.05
CA GLU A 178 -26.20 8.69 -33.51
C GLU A 178 -25.07 7.80 -34.05
N ARG A 179 -24.82 7.86 -35.37
CA ARG A 179 -23.73 7.08 -35.97
C ARG A 179 -22.35 7.54 -35.49
N LEU A 180 -22.13 8.85 -35.35
CA LEU A 180 -20.87 9.38 -34.85
C LEU A 180 -20.59 8.94 -33.42
N GLN A 181 -21.61 8.95 -32.55
CA GLN A 181 -21.51 8.43 -31.18
C GLN A 181 -21.11 6.94 -31.17
N HIS A 182 -21.66 6.15 -32.08
CA HIS A 182 -21.24 4.75 -32.25
C HIS A 182 -19.77 4.62 -32.68
N VAL A 183 -19.28 5.48 -33.58
CA VAL A 183 -17.86 5.50 -33.99
C VAL A 183 -16.96 5.87 -32.80
N LEU A 184 -17.29 6.91 -32.05
CA LEU A 184 -16.54 7.32 -30.86
C LEU A 184 -16.55 6.23 -29.77
N ALA A 185 -17.66 5.50 -29.62
CA ALA A 185 -17.76 4.39 -28.67
C ALA A 185 -16.92 3.15 -29.04
N GLN A 186 -16.45 3.04 -30.28
CA GLN A 186 -15.56 1.93 -30.69
C GLN A 186 -14.12 2.09 -30.22
N SER A 187 -13.75 3.28 -29.72
CA SER A 187 -12.44 3.53 -29.13
C SER A 187 -12.23 2.64 -27.91
N ARG A 188 -11.20 1.79 -27.96
CA ARG A 188 -10.85 0.88 -26.87
C ARG A 188 -10.08 1.63 -25.79
N TYR A 189 -10.53 1.45 -24.55
CA TYR A 189 -9.85 1.93 -23.35
C TYR A 189 -9.49 0.75 -22.42
N PRO A 190 -8.38 0.81 -21.66
CA PRO A 190 -8.09 -0.14 -20.60
C PRO A 190 -9.23 -0.27 -19.59
N GLU A 191 -9.27 -1.41 -18.92
CA GLU A 191 -10.27 -1.72 -17.90
C GLU A 191 -10.29 -0.67 -16.78
N GLY A 192 -11.47 -0.08 -16.54
CA GLY A 192 -11.69 1.03 -15.59
C GLY A 192 -11.85 2.40 -16.23
N LEU A 193 -11.65 2.54 -17.55
CA LEU A 193 -11.97 3.75 -18.31
C LEU A 193 -13.25 3.53 -19.13
N THR A 194 -14.38 4.00 -18.63
CA THR A 194 -15.67 3.95 -19.34
C THR A 194 -16.12 5.37 -19.71
N GLY A 195 -15.63 5.86 -20.85
CA GLY A 195 -16.11 7.13 -21.39
C GLY A 195 -17.44 6.96 -22.11
N LYS A 196 -18.43 7.78 -21.78
CA LYS A 196 -19.68 7.91 -22.54
C LYS A 196 -19.69 9.26 -23.21
N ALA A 197 -19.96 9.30 -24.50
CA ALA A 197 -20.05 10.53 -25.26
C ALA A 197 -21.50 10.77 -25.70
N ALA A 198 -22.04 11.94 -25.37
CA ALA A 198 -23.19 12.51 -26.03
C ALA A 198 -22.71 13.54 -27.05
N ALA A 199 -23.32 13.58 -28.24
CA ALA A 199 -22.94 14.54 -29.26
C ALA A 199 -24.17 15.28 -29.78
N HIS A 200 -23.97 16.50 -30.26
CA HIS A 200 -24.96 17.31 -30.97
C HIS A 200 -24.26 18.03 -32.10
N TYR A 201 -24.93 18.16 -33.25
CA TYR A 201 -24.36 18.78 -34.43
C TYR A 201 -25.24 19.93 -34.91
N ASP A 202 -24.65 21.11 -35.08
CA ASP A 202 -25.31 22.24 -35.74
C ASP A 202 -24.80 22.37 -37.18
N ALA A 203 -25.69 22.10 -38.13
CA ALA A 203 -25.39 22.22 -39.56
C ALA A 203 -25.17 23.67 -40.00
N ALA A 204 -25.72 24.67 -39.30
CA ALA A 204 -25.59 26.07 -39.68
C ALA A 204 -24.19 26.62 -39.36
N SER A 205 -23.67 26.34 -38.16
CA SER A 205 -22.30 26.71 -37.77
C SER A 205 -21.25 25.66 -38.19
N ARG A 206 -21.69 24.44 -38.53
CA ARG A 206 -20.83 23.26 -38.77
C ARG A 206 -20.00 22.90 -37.54
N GLU A 207 -20.56 23.10 -36.36
CA GLU A 207 -19.93 22.79 -35.09
C GLU A 207 -20.52 21.50 -34.51
N LEU A 208 -19.64 20.72 -33.89
CA LEU A 208 -20.00 19.50 -33.18
C LEU A 208 -19.77 19.70 -31.68
N LEU A 209 -20.84 19.68 -30.90
CA LEU A 209 -20.78 19.64 -29.45
C LEU A 209 -20.61 18.18 -28.99
N ILE A 210 -19.62 17.91 -28.15
CA ILE A 210 -19.39 16.62 -27.50
C ILE A 210 -19.42 16.82 -25.99
N GLU A 211 -20.37 16.20 -25.32
CA GLU A 211 -20.32 16.01 -23.87
C GLU A 211 -19.72 14.65 -23.55
N TYR A 212 -18.64 14.63 -22.80
CA TYR A 212 -17.91 13.42 -22.48
C TYR A 212 -17.86 13.16 -20.98
N GLU A 213 -18.19 11.93 -20.60
CA GLU A 213 -18.03 11.44 -19.23
C GLU A 213 -16.57 11.02 -18.99
N LEU A 214 -15.82 11.88 -18.31
CA LEU A 214 -14.44 11.66 -17.93
C LEU A 214 -14.33 10.68 -16.74
N PRO A 215 -13.23 9.92 -16.66
CA PRO A 215 -13.01 8.98 -15.56
C PRO A 215 -12.75 9.70 -14.22
N LEU A 216 -13.06 9.02 -13.12
CA LEU A 216 -12.70 9.42 -11.76
C LEU A 216 -11.21 9.19 -11.47
N GLN A 217 -10.73 9.69 -10.33
CA GLN A 217 -9.31 9.61 -9.94
C GLN A 217 -8.82 8.17 -9.71
N ASP A 218 -9.74 7.24 -9.47
CA ASP A 218 -9.46 5.81 -9.29
C ASP A 218 -9.00 5.11 -10.58
N ALA A 219 -9.16 5.76 -11.74
CA ALA A 219 -8.58 5.32 -12.99
C ALA A 219 -7.04 5.37 -12.98
N VAL A 220 -6.41 6.17 -12.11
CA VAL A 220 -4.96 6.24 -11.97
C VAL A 220 -4.47 5.17 -10.99
N PRO A 221 -3.56 4.26 -11.38
CA PRO A 221 -3.01 3.25 -10.48
C PRO A 221 -2.31 3.87 -9.26
N THR A 222 -2.86 3.60 -8.07
CA THR A 222 -2.38 4.16 -6.78
C THR A 222 -1.19 3.41 -6.18
N VAL A 223 -0.88 2.22 -6.69
CA VAL A 223 0.26 1.40 -6.25
C VAL A 223 1.38 1.49 -7.28
N VAL A 224 2.62 1.63 -6.83
CA VAL A 224 3.81 1.64 -7.70
C VAL A 224 4.52 0.29 -7.70
N ALA A 225 4.58 -0.37 -6.55
CA ALA A 225 5.27 -1.65 -6.39
C ALA A 225 4.77 -2.40 -5.16
N TYR A 226 5.08 -3.69 -5.08
CA TYR A 226 4.93 -4.50 -3.88
C TYR A 226 6.30 -4.84 -3.29
N ARG A 227 6.40 -4.81 -1.97
CA ARG A 227 7.61 -5.18 -1.24
C ARG A 227 7.28 -6.14 -0.12
N TYR A 228 8.08 -7.19 0.01
CA TYR A 228 7.98 -8.14 1.09
C TYR A 228 9.09 -7.93 2.12
N THR A 229 8.71 -7.94 3.41
CA THR A 229 9.66 -7.99 4.52
C THR A 229 9.16 -8.95 5.59
N LYS A 230 10.06 -9.63 6.32
CA LYS A 230 9.65 -10.54 7.42
C LYS A 230 8.84 -9.84 8.52
N ALA A 231 9.08 -8.55 8.75
CA ALA A 231 8.42 -7.80 9.82
C ALA A 231 7.00 -7.33 9.46
N LYS A 232 6.79 -6.91 8.20
CA LYS A 232 5.53 -6.29 7.76
C LYS A 232 4.73 -7.13 6.76
N GLY A 233 5.26 -8.28 6.35
CA GLY A 233 4.66 -9.10 5.30
C GLY A 233 4.71 -8.42 3.94
N MET A 234 3.71 -8.72 3.10
CA MET A 234 3.55 -8.12 1.77
C MET A 234 2.93 -6.73 1.90
N THR A 235 3.63 -5.70 1.40
CA THR A 235 3.20 -4.31 1.50
C THR A 235 3.15 -3.66 0.12
N ALA A 236 2.08 -2.91 -0.15
CA ALA A 236 1.98 -2.08 -1.35
C ALA A 236 2.67 -0.74 -1.09
N VAL A 237 3.50 -0.30 -2.03
CA VAL A 237 4.15 1.01 -2.01
C VAL A 237 3.20 2.00 -2.69
N PRO A 238 2.61 2.96 -1.96
CA PRO A 238 1.68 3.92 -2.53
C PRO A 238 2.41 4.90 -3.44
N ARG A 239 1.74 5.30 -4.52
CA ARG A 239 2.17 6.41 -5.37
C ARG A 239 2.07 7.71 -4.59
N LYS A 240 3.00 8.62 -4.84
CA LYS A 240 3.00 9.93 -4.18
C LYS A 240 1.79 10.73 -4.67
N GLU A 241 1.20 11.52 -3.77
CA GLU A 241 0.03 12.34 -4.09
C GLU A 241 0.28 13.33 -5.26
N PRO A 242 1.39 14.09 -5.31
CA PRO A 242 1.63 15.02 -6.42
C PRO A 242 1.76 14.32 -7.79
N GLU A 243 2.36 13.13 -7.79
CA GLU A 243 2.51 12.31 -9.00
C GLU A 243 1.15 11.78 -9.47
N THR A 244 0.29 11.37 -8.53
CA THR A 244 -1.07 10.92 -8.83
C THR A 244 -1.93 12.07 -9.39
N LYS A 245 -1.84 13.26 -8.79
CA LYS A 245 -2.54 14.47 -9.29
C LYS A 245 -2.10 14.83 -10.70
N LYS A 246 -0.80 14.79 -10.98
CA LYS A 246 -0.25 15.04 -12.32
C LYS A 246 -0.77 14.02 -13.34
N LEU A 247 -0.62 12.72 -13.06
CA LEU A 247 -1.07 11.65 -13.95
C LEU A 247 -2.57 11.72 -14.26
N TYR A 248 -3.37 12.11 -13.27
CA TYR A 248 -4.81 12.31 -13.50
C TYR A 248 -5.08 13.48 -14.43
N GLY A 249 -4.42 14.62 -14.25
CA GLY A 249 -4.52 15.76 -15.17
C GLY A 249 -4.11 15.39 -16.60
N ASP A 250 -2.97 14.70 -16.75
CA ASP A 250 -2.46 14.23 -18.04
C ASP A 250 -3.43 13.27 -18.73
N LEU A 251 -4.06 12.36 -17.98
CA LEU A 251 -5.10 11.46 -18.47
C LEU A 251 -6.30 12.21 -19.04
N LEU A 252 -6.89 13.13 -18.27
CA LEU A 252 -8.07 13.86 -18.71
C LEU A 252 -7.76 14.71 -19.95
N ALA A 253 -6.57 15.30 -19.99
CA ALA A 253 -6.12 16.11 -21.12
C ALA A 253 -5.93 15.26 -22.39
N ARG A 254 -5.27 14.10 -22.28
CA ARG A 254 -5.08 13.18 -23.41
C ARG A 254 -6.40 12.58 -23.90
N LEU A 255 -7.32 12.22 -23.00
CA LEU A 255 -8.65 11.76 -23.39
C LEU A 255 -9.39 12.84 -24.19
N THR A 256 -9.36 14.09 -23.73
CA THR A 256 -9.98 15.22 -24.43
C THR A 256 -9.40 15.40 -25.83
N LEU A 257 -8.07 15.52 -25.95
CA LEU A 257 -7.40 15.68 -27.24
C LEU A 257 -7.71 14.52 -28.19
N ARG A 258 -7.70 13.29 -27.66
CA ARG A 258 -7.97 12.10 -28.45
C ARG A 258 -9.42 12.05 -28.94
N THR A 259 -10.40 12.40 -28.11
CA THR A 259 -11.81 12.43 -28.54
C THR A 259 -12.05 13.49 -29.62
N ILE A 260 -11.45 14.67 -29.48
CA ILE A 260 -11.53 15.73 -30.51
C ILE A 260 -10.89 15.25 -31.82
N ALA A 261 -9.71 14.63 -31.74
CA ALA A 261 -9.03 14.07 -32.90
C ALA A 261 -9.87 12.98 -33.60
N GLU A 262 -10.47 12.06 -32.85
CA GLU A 262 -11.33 11.01 -33.39
C GLU A 262 -12.58 11.59 -34.06
N ALA A 263 -13.17 12.65 -33.49
CA ALA A 263 -14.29 13.36 -34.11
C ALA A 263 -13.89 14.05 -35.42
N PHE A 264 -12.72 14.70 -35.45
CA PHE A 264 -12.20 15.31 -36.67
C PHE A 264 -11.78 14.27 -37.72
N ASP A 265 -11.19 13.15 -37.32
CA ASP A 265 -10.79 12.07 -38.23
C ASP A 265 -12.04 11.42 -38.87
N ALA A 266 -13.13 11.24 -38.09
CA ALA A 266 -14.38 10.63 -38.56
C ALA A 266 -15.25 11.55 -39.44
N THR A 267 -14.93 12.83 -39.56
CA THR A 267 -15.79 13.81 -40.23
C THR A 267 -15.01 14.62 -41.25
N ALA A 268 -15.62 14.87 -42.41
CA ALA A 268 -14.96 15.65 -43.45
C ALA A 268 -14.88 17.15 -43.05
N PRO A 269 -13.84 17.89 -43.48
CA PRO A 269 -13.65 19.30 -43.12
C PRO A 269 -14.79 20.24 -43.54
N ASP A 270 -15.51 19.89 -44.61
CA ASP A 270 -16.68 20.62 -45.09
C ASP A 270 -17.93 20.41 -44.22
N LEU A 271 -17.99 19.28 -43.49
CA LEU A 271 -19.09 18.92 -42.58
C LEU A 271 -18.89 19.51 -41.18
N VAL A 272 -17.71 19.33 -40.59
CA VAL A 272 -17.42 19.76 -39.22
C VAL A 272 -16.20 20.67 -39.24
N ALA A 273 -16.42 21.95 -39.00
CA ALA A 273 -15.38 22.98 -38.96
C ALA A 273 -14.79 23.16 -37.55
N GLY A 274 -15.56 22.88 -36.51
CA GLY A 274 -15.15 23.00 -35.11
C GLY A 274 -15.78 21.96 -34.21
N VAL A 275 -15.12 21.68 -33.08
CA VAL A 275 -15.60 20.77 -32.03
C VAL A 275 -15.60 21.52 -30.71
N VAL A 276 -16.78 21.64 -30.11
CA VAL A 276 -16.94 22.08 -28.72
C VAL A 276 -16.96 20.84 -27.83
N PHE A 277 -16.01 20.72 -26.91
CA PHE A 277 -15.94 19.57 -26.01
C PHE A 277 -16.13 20.00 -24.56
N ASN A 278 -17.03 19.30 -23.85
CA ASN A 278 -17.29 19.45 -22.42
C ASN A 278 -17.07 18.12 -21.70
N GLY A 279 -16.02 18.06 -20.89
CA GLY A 279 -15.65 16.88 -20.12
C GLY A 279 -16.12 16.98 -18.67
N TYR A 280 -17.08 16.15 -18.28
CA TYR A 280 -17.66 16.12 -16.94
C TYR A 280 -17.28 14.86 -16.17
N VAL A 281 -17.31 14.92 -14.85
CA VAL A 281 -17.17 13.74 -13.98
C VAL A 281 -18.42 13.61 -13.12
N SER A 282 -19.15 12.50 -13.22
CA SER A 282 -20.27 12.22 -12.33
C SER A 282 -19.78 11.64 -11.00
N THR A 283 -20.11 12.31 -9.90
CA THR A 283 -19.73 11.87 -8.56
C THR A 283 -20.74 12.31 -7.51
N LYS A 284 -20.41 12.09 -6.23
CA LYS A 284 -21.15 12.65 -5.09
C LYS A 284 -20.33 13.74 -4.42
N ASP A 285 -20.97 14.85 -4.12
CA ASP A 285 -20.39 15.91 -3.32
C ASP A 285 -20.09 15.39 -1.91
N LYS A 286 -18.85 15.53 -1.44
CA LYS A 286 -18.41 14.96 -0.15
C LYS A 286 -19.05 15.65 1.05
N ALA A 287 -19.47 16.91 0.92
CA ALA A 287 -20.07 17.68 2.01
C ALA A 287 -21.58 17.39 2.16
N THR A 288 -22.28 17.16 1.05
CA THR A 288 -23.75 17.04 1.01
C THR A 288 -24.24 15.63 0.66
N GLY A 289 -23.37 14.77 0.12
CA GLY A 289 -23.70 13.43 -0.37
C GLY A 289 -24.54 13.40 -1.65
N ARG A 290 -24.92 14.56 -2.19
CA ARG A 290 -25.75 14.69 -3.39
C ARG A 290 -24.94 14.37 -4.64
N ALA A 291 -25.61 13.82 -5.66
CA ALA A 291 -25.01 13.64 -6.96
C ALA A 291 -24.65 15.01 -7.56
N ILE A 292 -23.43 15.14 -8.06
CA ILE A 292 -22.93 16.31 -8.77
C ILE A 292 -22.25 15.86 -10.07
N ARG A 293 -22.20 16.76 -11.05
CA ARG A 293 -21.55 16.55 -12.34
C ARG A 293 -20.62 17.74 -12.66
N PRO A 294 -19.50 17.91 -11.91
CA PRO A 294 -18.53 18.96 -12.19
C PRO A 294 -17.98 18.86 -13.62
N LEU A 295 -17.99 20.00 -14.33
CA LEU A 295 -17.30 20.19 -15.61
C LEU A 295 -15.82 20.44 -15.32
N LEU A 296 -14.91 19.65 -15.87
CA LEU A 296 -13.48 19.79 -15.59
C LEU A 296 -12.69 20.36 -16.79
N ILE A 297 -13.17 20.13 -18.01
CA ILE A 297 -12.53 20.61 -19.23
C ILE A 297 -13.61 21.14 -20.16
N SER A 298 -13.42 22.35 -20.67
CA SER A 298 -14.24 22.90 -21.74
C SER A 298 -13.35 23.56 -22.78
N ILE A 299 -13.62 23.30 -24.04
CA ILE A 299 -12.81 23.75 -25.17
C ILE A 299 -13.70 23.96 -26.38
N ASP A 300 -13.41 25.02 -27.11
CA ASP A 300 -13.88 25.25 -28.48
C ASP A 300 -12.66 25.12 -29.41
N ALA A 301 -12.61 24.03 -30.17
CA ALA A 301 -11.49 23.68 -31.02
C ALA A 301 -11.87 23.85 -32.49
N GLU A 302 -11.22 24.79 -33.17
CA GLU A 302 -11.27 24.89 -34.63
C GLU A 302 -10.39 23.81 -35.27
N ARG A 303 -10.87 23.20 -36.36
CA ARG A 303 -10.17 22.11 -37.05
C ARG A 303 -8.77 22.49 -37.50
N ASP A 304 -8.61 23.67 -38.11
CA ASP A 304 -7.33 24.10 -38.68
C ASP A 304 -6.28 24.29 -37.59
N ARG A 305 -6.66 24.96 -36.49
CA ARG A 305 -5.79 25.15 -35.33
C ARG A 305 -5.44 23.83 -34.64
N PHE A 306 -6.38 22.88 -34.60
CA PHE A 306 -6.15 21.56 -34.05
C PHE A 306 -5.22 20.71 -34.92
N ALA A 307 -5.28 20.87 -36.25
CA ALA A 307 -4.43 20.14 -37.20
C ALA A 307 -2.94 20.49 -37.08
N GLU A 308 -2.57 21.60 -36.43
CA GLU A 308 -1.18 21.97 -36.13
C GLU A 308 -0.54 21.08 -35.04
N ILE A 309 -1.34 20.28 -34.33
CA ILE A 309 -0.88 19.48 -33.19
C ILE A 309 -0.47 18.08 -33.65
N GLU A 310 0.80 17.72 -33.40
CA GLU A 310 1.27 16.34 -33.53
C GLU A 310 0.97 15.57 -32.24
N LEU A 311 -0.19 14.88 -32.20
CA LEU A 311 -0.66 14.18 -31.00
C LEU A 311 0.18 12.96 -30.60
N ASP A 312 0.85 12.33 -31.59
CA ASP A 312 1.66 11.13 -31.35
C ASP A 312 3.08 11.47 -30.87
N GLU A 313 3.44 12.77 -30.78
CA GLU A 313 4.73 13.24 -30.27
C GLU A 313 4.87 12.90 -28.77
N PRO A 314 5.88 12.07 -28.38
CA PRO A 314 6.06 11.65 -27.00
C PRO A 314 6.30 12.80 -26.00
N GLU A 315 6.93 13.89 -26.45
CA GLU A 315 7.24 15.04 -25.59
C GLU A 315 6.10 16.06 -25.49
N LEU A 316 4.97 15.85 -26.18
CA LEU A 316 3.80 16.73 -26.10
C LEU A 316 3.22 16.74 -24.68
N ASP A 317 3.26 17.92 -24.04
CA ASP A 317 2.53 18.19 -22.79
C ASP A 317 1.04 18.44 -23.11
N PRO A 318 0.13 17.52 -22.76
CA PRO A 318 -1.27 17.61 -23.14
C PRO A 318 -2.01 18.73 -22.40
N VAL A 319 -1.61 19.04 -21.16
CA VAL A 319 -2.25 20.09 -20.35
C VAL A 319 -1.85 21.46 -20.88
N LEU A 320 -0.57 21.64 -21.20
CA LEU A 320 -0.08 22.87 -21.81
C LEU A 320 -0.67 23.09 -23.20
N CYS A 321 -0.78 22.02 -24.00
CA CYS A 321 -1.44 22.05 -25.30
C CYS A 321 -2.88 22.56 -25.19
N LEU A 322 -3.68 21.97 -24.30
CA LEU A 322 -5.05 22.42 -24.07
C LEU A 322 -5.12 23.89 -23.63
N ARG A 323 -4.35 24.29 -22.62
CA ARG A 323 -4.44 25.64 -22.03
C ARG A 323 -3.91 26.74 -22.95
N SER A 324 -2.74 26.53 -23.55
CA SER A 324 -1.99 27.59 -24.24
C SER A 324 -2.18 27.55 -25.75
N HIS A 325 -2.22 26.34 -26.35
CA HIS A 325 -2.37 26.21 -27.80
C HIS A 325 -3.82 26.21 -28.23
N LEU A 326 -4.73 25.61 -27.45
CA LEU A 326 -6.16 25.54 -27.79
C LEU A 326 -7.06 26.46 -26.95
N ASN A 327 -6.48 27.25 -26.04
CA ASN A 327 -7.22 28.17 -25.16
C ASN A 327 -8.35 27.49 -24.35
N ALA A 328 -8.21 26.20 -24.03
CA ALA A 328 -9.19 25.45 -23.26
C ALA A 328 -9.26 25.94 -21.81
N ILE A 329 -10.46 25.94 -21.25
CA ILE A 329 -10.68 26.10 -19.82
C ILE A 329 -10.53 24.72 -19.17
N VAL A 330 -9.39 24.50 -18.53
CA VAL A 330 -9.09 23.28 -17.77
C VAL A 330 -9.11 23.60 -16.28
N SER A 331 -9.75 22.75 -15.47
CA SER A 331 -9.75 22.84 -14.01
C SER A 331 -8.33 23.02 -13.47
N PRO A 332 -8.08 24.01 -12.58
CA PRO A 332 -6.77 24.19 -11.96
C PRO A 332 -6.41 23.03 -11.03
N HIS A 333 -7.45 22.38 -10.45
CA HIS A 333 -7.33 21.26 -9.53
C HIS A 333 -8.28 20.11 -9.95
N PRO A 334 -8.01 19.41 -11.07
CA PRO A 334 -8.90 18.38 -11.59
C PRO A 334 -9.02 17.19 -10.63
N TYR A 335 -7.96 16.82 -9.91
CA TYR A 335 -8.00 15.76 -8.91
C TYR A 335 -8.97 16.06 -7.76
N ASP A 336 -9.13 17.35 -7.41
CA ASP A 336 -10.06 17.80 -6.38
C ASP A 336 -11.48 18.05 -6.93
N LEU A 337 -11.70 17.78 -8.22
CA LEU A 337 -12.96 17.94 -8.96
C LEU A 337 -13.49 19.38 -8.94
N GLU A 338 -12.58 20.36 -8.95
CA GLU A 338 -12.96 21.77 -9.03
C GLU A 338 -13.59 22.08 -10.39
N ALA A 339 -14.87 22.45 -10.38
CA ALA A 339 -15.63 22.71 -11.59
C ALA A 339 -15.19 24.00 -12.28
N VAL A 340 -15.15 23.97 -13.61
CA VAL A 340 -14.96 25.15 -14.45
C VAL A 340 -16.26 25.54 -15.15
N ARG A 341 -16.29 26.74 -15.73
CA ARG A 341 -17.40 27.17 -16.57
C ARG A 341 -17.16 26.74 -18.01
N PRO A 342 -18.21 26.35 -18.75
CA PRO A 342 -18.08 26.00 -20.16
C PRO A 342 -17.65 27.22 -20.97
N VAL A 343 -16.84 26.99 -22.00
CA VAL A 343 -16.57 27.93 -23.08
C VAL A 343 -17.86 28.05 -23.88
N VAL A 344 -18.51 29.21 -23.84
CA VAL A 344 -19.80 29.43 -24.49
C VAL A 344 -19.56 29.81 -25.96
N SER A 345 -19.88 28.89 -26.86
CA SER A 345 -20.15 29.14 -28.29
C SER A 345 -21.21 28.17 -28.83
N PHE A 346 -22.31 27.96 -28.08
CA PHE A 346 -23.53 27.37 -28.64
C PHE A 346 -24.75 28.14 -28.12
N ASP A 347 -25.45 28.81 -29.04
CA ASP A 347 -26.73 29.47 -28.77
C ASP A 347 -27.83 28.40 -28.66
N LEU A 348 -27.93 27.82 -27.46
CA LEU A 348 -28.94 26.83 -27.08
C LEU A 348 -30.38 27.39 -27.04
N SER A 349 -30.60 28.68 -27.38
CA SER A 349 -31.94 29.27 -27.46
C SER A 349 -32.77 28.76 -28.65
N LYS A 350 -32.18 27.97 -29.56
CA LYS A 350 -32.85 27.41 -30.75
C LYS A 350 -33.42 26.00 -30.60
N TYR A 351 -33.22 25.30 -29.48
CA TYR A 351 -33.71 23.94 -29.29
C TYR A 351 -34.80 23.85 -28.22
N LYS A 352 -36.03 23.58 -28.67
CA LYS A 352 -37.13 23.08 -27.84
C LYS A 352 -36.79 21.65 -27.44
N PHE A 353 -36.51 21.43 -26.15
CA PHE A 353 -36.58 20.09 -25.58
C PHE A 353 -38.02 19.58 -25.73
N VAL A 354 -38.21 18.45 -26.41
CA VAL A 354 -39.48 17.73 -26.41
C VAL A 354 -39.45 16.78 -25.20
N ASP A 355 -40.45 16.98 -24.35
CA ASP A 355 -40.71 16.29 -23.09
C ASP A 355 -40.66 14.76 -23.15
N GLU A 356 -40.16 14.14 -22.09
CA GLU A 356 -40.78 12.95 -21.50
C GLU A 356 -40.69 12.99 -19.96
N MET A 357 -41.86 13.26 -19.34
CA MET A 357 -42.33 12.98 -17.96
C MET A 357 -41.54 13.60 -16.78
N ASP A 358 -42.13 14.30 -15.80
CA ASP A 358 -43.51 14.28 -15.29
C ASP A 358 -43.74 15.51 -14.37
N VAL A 359 -44.89 16.19 -14.54
CA VAL A 359 -45.79 16.74 -13.50
C VAL A 359 -45.24 17.77 -12.47
N VAL A 360 -45.64 19.03 -12.74
CA VAL A 360 -46.11 20.07 -11.78
C VAL A 360 -45.06 20.76 -10.88
N ALA A 361 -44.58 21.92 -11.35
CA ALA A 361 -44.80 23.26 -10.77
C ALA A 361 -43.69 24.21 -11.26
N GLY A 362 -44.08 25.37 -11.81
CA GLY A 362 -43.15 26.30 -12.45
C GLY A 362 -41.99 26.75 -11.56
N MET A 363 -40.77 26.62 -12.09
CA MET A 363 -39.60 27.31 -11.57
C MET A 363 -38.85 27.92 -12.75
N ASP A 364 -38.94 29.24 -12.81
CA ASP A 364 -38.10 30.10 -13.63
C ASP A 364 -36.62 29.88 -13.21
N SER A 365 -35.78 29.37 -14.11
CA SER A 365 -34.39 29.01 -13.81
C SER A 365 -33.42 30.20 -13.82
N ARG A 366 -33.93 31.41 -14.05
CA ARG A 366 -33.15 32.64 -14.06
C ARG A 366 -32.69 33.01 -12.65
N THR A 367 -31.43 33.45 -12.54
CA THR A 367 -30.85 33.89 -11.26
C THR A 367 -31.52 35.20 -10.83
N ASP A 368 -32.13 35.23 -9.63
CA ASP A 368 -32.62 36.48 -9.04
C ASP A 368 -31.48 37.27 -8.39
N LEU A 369 -31.21 38.47 -8.90
CA LEU A 369 -30.14 39.35 -8.41
C LEU A 369 -30.29 39.72 -6.93
N LEU A 370 -31.51 39.67 -6.37
CA LEU A 370 -31.74 39.92 -4.94
C LEU A 370 -31.32 38.75 -4.05
N THR A 371 -31.19 37.55 -4.62
CA THR A 371 -30.77 36.34 -3.89
C THR A 371 -29.25 36.21 -3.77
N LEU A 372 -28.48 36.90 -4.63
CA LEU A 372 -27.02 36.96 -4.58
C LEU A 372 -26.54 37.65 -3.33
N SER A 373 -25.51 37.14 -2.65
CA SER A 373 -24.86 37.85 -1.54
C SER A 373 -24.26 39.20 -1.99
N PRO A 374 -24.00 40.16 -1.08
CA PRO A 374 -23.37 41.44 -1.44
C PRO A 374 -22.06 41.27 -2.22
N GLY A 375 -21.19 40.34 -1.79
CA GLY A 375 -19.94 40.05 -2.49
C GLY A 375 -20.15 39.42 -3.87
N GLU A 376 -21.11 38.51 -4.02
CA GLU A 376 -21.44 37.93 -5.34
C GLU A 376 -22.00 38.98 -6.31
N PHE A 377 -22.79 39.93 -5.79
CA PHE A 377 -23.30 41.05 -6.58
C PHE A 377 -22.17 42.00 -7.01
N GLU A 378 -21.25 42.34 -6.11
CA GLU A 378 -20.06 43.13 -6.43
C GLU A 378 -19.17 42.45 -7.49
N HIS A 379 -18.96 41.15 -7.35
CA HIS A 379 -18.24 40.34 -8.35
C HIS A 379 -18.95 40.33 -9.71
N LEU A 380 -20.29 40.27 -9.74
CA LEU A 380 -21.06 40.35 -10.98
C LEU A 380 -20.90 41.72 -11.65
N ILE A 381 -20.98 42.81 -10.89
CA ILE A 381 -20.77 44.16 -11.41
C ILE A 381 -19.35 44.35 -11.92
N ARG A 382 -18.35 43.84 -11.21
CA ARG A 382 -16.96 43.84 -11.68
C ARG A 382 -16.83 43.18 -13.05
N ARG A 383 -17.36 41.97 -13.20
CA ARG A 383 -17.33 41.24 -14.48
C ARG A 383 -18.03 42.00 -15.60
N LEU A 384 -19.14 42.68 -15.30
CA LEU A 384 -19.86 43.50 -16.27
C LEU A 384 -18.97 44.63 -16.80
N PHE A 385 -18.28 45.37 -15.93
CA PHE A 385 -17.41 46.47 -16.36
C PHE A 385 -16.10 46.00 -17.00
N GLU A 386 -15.56 44.85 -16.60
CA GLU A 386 -14.44 44.21 -17.30
C GLU A 386 -14.84 43.83 -18.73
N ALA A 387 -16.04 43.27 -18.93
CA ALA A 387 -16.58 42.95 -20.26
C ALA A 387 -16.83 44.20 -21.13
N ILE A 388 -17.12 45.34 -20.51
CA ILE A 388 -17.24 46.66 -21.19
C ILE A 388 -15.85 47.25 -21.53
N GLY A 389 -14.76 46.65 -21.06
CA GLY A 389 -13.38 47.05 -21.41
C GLY A 389 -12.63 47.83 -20.32
N MET A 390 -13.12 47.84 -19.08
CA MET A 390 -12.42 48.49 -17.95
C MET A 390 -11.33 47.56 -17.38
N LYS A 391 -10.09 48.04 -17.19
CA LYS A 391 -8.92 47.15 -16.99
C LYS A 391 -8.45 46.90 -15.56
N SER A 392 -8.64 47.84 -14.62
CA SER A 392 -8.14 47.65 -13.24
C SER A 392 -9.26 47.79 -12.23
N TRP A 393 -9.63 46.71 -11.56
CA TRP A 393 -10.60 46.73 -10.46
C TRP A 393 -9.89 46.51 -9.12
N VAL A 394 -9.74 47.58 -8.34
CA VAL A 394 -9.19 47.48 -6.96
C VAL A 394 -10.34 47.59 -5.97
N THR A 395 -10.62 46.51 -5.24
CA THR A 395 -11.47 46.56 -4.06
C THR A 395 -10.64 47.10 -2.89
N GLN A 396 -10.83 48.36 -2.53
CA GLN A 396 -10.35 48.81 -1.22
C GLN A 396 -11.29 48.21 -0.18
N ALA A 397 -10.78 47.27 0.62
CA ALA A 397 -11.50 46.73 1.77
C ALA A 397 -11.84 47.90 2.72
N SER A 398 -12.98 48.53 2.53
CA SER A 398 -13.27 49.81 3.16
C SER A 398 -14.22 49.62 4.32
N LYS A 399 -13.66 49.75 5.51
CA LYS A 399 -14.40 49.94 6.76
C LYS A 399 -14.99 51.36 6.87
N ASP A 400 -14.63 52.31 6.00
CA ASP A 400 -14.96 53.73 6.21
C ASP A 400 -15.37 54.58 4.97
N GLU A 401 -15.38 54.08 3.72
CA GLU A 401 -15.71 54.95 2.55
C GLU A 401 -16.86 54.47 1.65
N GLY A 402 -17.45 53.28 1.87
CA GLY A 402 -18.65 52.84 1.13
C GLY A 402 -18.48 52.67 -0.40
N VAL A 403 -17.24 52.48 -0.87
CA VAL A 403 -16.88 52.29 -2.29
C VAL A 403 -16.71 50.80 -2.58
N ASP A 404 -17.43 50.30 -3.56
CA ASP A 404 -17.47 48.87 -3.88
C ASP A 404 -16.44 48.49 -4.99
N GLY A 405 -15.91 49.48 -5.72
CA GLY A 405 -14.77 49.28 -6.61
C GLY A 405 -14.26 50.54 -7.32
N VAL A 406 -12.99 50.49 -7.72
CA VAL A 406 -12.35 51.52 -8.55
C VAL A 406 -11.96 50.89 -9.87
N ALA A 407 -12.42 51.47 -10.98
CA ALA A 407 -12.16 51.02 -12.35
C ALA A 407 -11.41 52.09 -13.16
N ILE A 408 -10.44 51.71 -13.99
CA ILE A 408 -9.77 52.65 -14.92
C ILE A 408 -10.25 52.38 -16.35
N ASN A 409 -10.72 53.44 -17.02
CA ASN A 409 -10.88 53.46 -18.47
C ASN A 409 -9.58 53.97 -19.11
N GLU A 410 -8.95 53.16 -19.95
CA GLU A 410 -7.68 53.49 -20.62
C GLU A 410 -7.83 54.24 -21.94
N ASP A 411 -9.05 54.64 -22.32
CA ASP A 411 -9.28 55.41 -23.53
C ASP A 411 -8.40 56.70 -23.53
N PRO A 412 -7.55 56.93 -24.54
CA PRO A 412 -6.62 58.06 -24.55
C PRO A 412 -7.29 59.44 -24.58
N ILE A 413 -8.58 59.50 -24.95
CA ILE A 413 -9.35 60.73 -25.19
C ILE A 413 -10.38 60.94 -24.09
N VAL A 414 -11.09 59.88 -23.68
CA VAL A 414 -12.19 59.94 -22.68
C VAL A 414 -11.91 59.14 -21.40
N GLY A 415 -10.71 58.57 -21.28
CA GLY A 415 -10.29 57.73 -20.16
C GLY A 415 -10.05 58.49 -18.86
N GLY A 416 -9.82 57.74 -17.80
CA GLY A 416 -9.66 58.26 -16.44
C GLY A 416 -10.19 57.32 -15.37
N LEU A 417 -10.00 57.74 -14.12
CA LEU A 417 -10.46 57.00 -12.95
C LEU A 417 -11.99 57.03 -12.86
N CYS A 418 -12.60 55.86 -12.82
CA CYS A 418 -14.04 55.66 -12.68
C CYS A 418 -14.34 55.00 -11.33
N ILE A 419 -15.20 55.62 -10.52
CA ILE A 419 -15.64 55.04 -9.25
C ILE A 419 -16.96 54.32 -9.48
N ILE A 420 -17.04 53.06 -9.05
CA ILE A 420 -18.23 52.25 -9.24
C ILE A 420 -18.76 51.85 -7.87
N GLN A 421 -20.06 52.11 -7.65
CA GLN A 421 -20.77 51.76 -6.43
C GLN A 421 -21.95 50.85 -6.76
N ALA A 422 -22.03 49.70 -6.11
CA ALA A 422 -22.99 48.64 -6.37
C ALA A 422 -23.93 48.46 -5.15
N LYS A 423 -25.19 48.87 -5.29
CA LYS A 423 -26.20 48.75 -4.24
C LYS A 423 -27.26 47.71 -4.59
N ARG A 424 -27.15 46.51 -4.00
CA ARG A 424 -28.15 45.43 -4.06
C ARG A 424 -29.35 45.73 -3.15
N TYR A 425 -30.26 46.60 -3.61
CA TYR A 425 -31.44 47.04 -2.86
C TYR A 425 -32.74 46.56 -3.51
N SER A 426 -33.79 46.41 -2.70
CA SER A 426 -35.16 46.11 -3.14
C SER A 426 -36.12 47.30 -3.02
N LYS A 427 -35.62 48.44 -2.51
CA LYS A 427 -36.36 49.69 -2.32
C LYS A 427 -35.62 50.84 -3.01
N ILE A 428 -36.31 51.98 -3.11
CA ILE A 428 -35.76 53.21 -3.69
C ILE A 428 -34.41 53.60 -3.07
N VAL A 429 -33.43 53.86 -3.93
CA VAL A 429 -32.13 54.41 -3.54
C VAL A 429 -32.26 55.93 -3.42
N GLY A 430 -32.04 56.42 -2.20
CA GLY A 430 -32.18 57.83 -1.83
C GLY A 430 -31.01 58.71 -2.30
N LEU A 431 -31.15 60.01 -2.07
CA LEU A 431 -30.17 61.03 -2.46
C LEU A 431 -28.81 60.83 -1.76
N GLU A 432 -28.82 60.26 -0.55
CA GLU A 432 -27.63 59.95 0.24
C GLU A 432 -26.60 59.12 -0.54
N ALA A 433 -27.04 58.10 -1.29
CA ALA A 433 -26.12 57.24 -2.05
C ALA A 433 -25.41 58.00 -3.18
N VAL A 434 -26.12 58.92 -3.84
CA VAL A 434 -25.55 59.74 -4.93
C VAL A 434 -24.63 60.82 -4.38
N HIS A 435 -24.96 61.42 -3.23
CA HIS A 435 -24.08 62.35 -2.51
C HIS A 435 -22.80 61.67 -2.03
N ALA A 436 -22.90 60.45 -1.48
CA ALA A 436 -21.74 59.67 -1.06
C ALA A 436 -20.83 59.37 -2.25
N LEU A 437 -21.39 58.94 -3.40
CA LEU A 437 -20.61 58.73 -4.62
C LEU A 437 -19.92 60.02 -5.09
N ALA A 438 -20.61 61.16 -5.09
CA ALA A 438 -20.03 62.44 -5.47
C ALA A 438 -18.86 62.84 -4.55
N GLY A 439 -19.01 62.67 -3.23
CA GLY A 439 -17.93 62.95 -2.28
C GLY A 439 -16.69 62.09 -2.51
N VAL A 440 -16.88 60.80 -2.79
CA VAL A 440 -15.78 59.88 -3.13
C VAL A 440 -15.12 60.28 -4.45
N MET A 441 -15.89 60.65 -5.46
CA MET A 441 -15.36 61.09 -6.75
C MET A 441 -14.48 62.33 -6.61
N ASP A 442 -14.91 63.31 -5.80
CA ASP A 442 -14.14 64.53 -5.57
C ASP A 442 -12.87 64.24 -4.75
N HIS A 443 -12.95 63.37 -3.74
CA HIS A 443 -11.79 62.95 -2.95
C HIS A 443 -10.75 62.20 -3.81
N LYS A 444 -11.20 61.25 -4.65
CA LYS A 444 -10.33 60.41 -5.50
C LYS A 444 -10.01 61.03 -6.85
N ARG A 445 -10.45 62.26 -7.11
CA ARG A 445 -10.31 62.98 -8.40
C ARG A 445 -10.77 62.13 -9.59
N ALA A 446 -11.90 61.46 -9.44
CA ALA A 446 -12.46 60.58 -10.45
C ALA A 446 -13.06 61.39 -11.61
N ALA A 447 -12.81 60.93 -12.84
CA ALA A 447 -13.37 61.51 -14.05
C ALA A 447 -14.87 61.20 -14.17
N LYS A 448 -15.29 60.01 -13.74
CA LYS A 448 -16.69 59.55 -13.75
C LYS A 448 -17.05 58.73 -12.51
N GLY A 449 -18.32 58.74 -12.15
CA GLY A 449 -18.88 57.85 -11.15
C GLY A 449 -20.07 57.09 -11.69
N VAL A 450 -20.19 55.82 -11.35
CA VAL A 450 -21.30 54.97 -11.75
C VAL A 450 -21.96 54.35 -10.53
N LEU A 451 -23.23 54.68 -10.34
CA LEU A 451 -24.08 54.04 -9.33
C LEU A 451 -24.90 52.93 -9.99
N VAL A 452 -24.68 51.69 -9.58
CA VAL A 452 -25.40 50.52 -10.05
C VAL A 452 -26.33 50.02 -8.96
N THR A 453 -27.59 49.75 -9.29
CA THR A 453 -28.54 49.16 -8.34
C THR A 453 -29.47 48.16 -9.00
N THR A 454 -29.84 47.13 -8.24
CA THR A 454 -30.94 46.20 -8.57
C THR A 454 -32.32 46.86 -8.49
N SER A 455 -32.41 48.10 -8.00
CA SER A 455 -33.67 48.83 -7.80
C SER A 455 -33.76 50.08 -8.69
N TRP A 456 -34.36 51.15 -8.17
CA TRP A 456 -34.54 52.43 -8.85
C TRP A 456 -34.15 53.57 -7.92
N VAL A 457 -33.84 54.72 -8.49
CA VAL A 457 -33.50 55.95 -7.77
C VAL A 457 -34.69 56.92 -7.75
N GLY A 458 -34.72 57.80 -6.75
CA GLY A 458 -35.71 58.87 -6.67
C GLY A 458 -35.45 60.01 -7.66
N LYS A 459 -36.49 60.84 -7.89
CA LYS A 459 -36.38 62.03 -8.76
C LYS A 459 -35.24 62.94 -8.32
N ALA A 460 -35.12 63.22 -7.02
CA ALA A 460 -34.04 64.03 -6.46
C ALA A 460 -32.64 63.45 -6.76
N SER A 461 -32.48 62.13 -6.69
CA SER A 461 -31.22 61.44 -7.02
C SER A 461 -30.87 61.54 -8.51
N ARG A 462 -31.86 61.43 -9.41
CA ARG A 462 -31.65 61.62 -10.86
C ARG A 462 -31.31 63.07 -11.19
N ASP A 463 -32.06 64.01 -10.63
CA ASP A 463 -31.86 65.45 -10.85
C ASP A 463 -30.45 65.87 -10.38
N PHE A 464 -30.00 65.34 -9.22
CA PHE A 464 -28.65 65.60 -8.73
C PHE A 464 -27.56 65.00 -9.62
N ALA A 465 -27.69 63.74 -10.06
CA ALA A 465 -26.73 63.12 -10.96
C ALA A 465 -26.63 63.86 -12.31
N ALA A 466 -27.76 64.29 -12.85
CA ALA A 466 -27.82 65.10 -14.06
C ALA A 466 -27.17 66.47 -13.87
N ALA A 467 -27.40 67.14 -12.73
CA ALA A 467 -26.77 68.41 -12.40
C ALA A 467 -25.26 68.30 -12.16
N ASN A 468 -24.78 67.17 -11.62
CA ASN A 468 -23.36 66.91 -11.41
C ASN A 468 -22.61 66.67 -12.75
N GLY A 469 -23.27 66.07 -13.74
CA GLY A 469 -22.74 65.87 -15.09
C GLY A 469 -21.64 64.81 -15.22
N ARG A 470 -21.10 64.28 -14.10
CA ARG A 470 -20.07 63.23 -14.08
C ARG A 470 -20.57 61.89 -13.49
N ILE A 471 -21.84 61.83 -13.07
CA ILE A 471 -22.45 60.65 -12.44
C ILE A 471 -23.43 59.98 -13.39
N GLN A 472 -23.26 58.67 -13.59
CA GLN A 472 -24.18 57.82 -14.34
C GLN A 472 -24.91 56.86 -13.38
N ILE A 473 -26.21 56.69 -13.59
CA ILE A 473 -27.05 55.79 -12.79
C ILE A 473 -27.51 54.63 -13.66
N ILE A 474 -27.25 53.41 -13.21
CA ILE A 474 -27.70 52.17 -13.81
C ILE A 474 -28.72 51.52 -12.87
N GLU A 475 -30.00 51.68 -13.20
CA GLU A 475 -31.13 51.11 -12.47
C GLU A 475 -31.41 49.67 -12.92
N GLY A 476 -32.17 48.90 -12.14
CA GLY A 476 -32.39 47.46 -12.33
C GLY A 476 -32.73 47.03 -13.75
N ARG A 477 -33.65 47.73 -14.44
CA ARG A 477 -33.98 47.41 -15.84
C ARG A 477 -32.80 47.60 -16.81
N ASN A 478 -32.01 48.65 -16.60
CA ASN A 478 -30.83 48.94 -17.41
C ASN A 478 -29.72 47.94 -17.08
N LEU A 479 -29.58 47.60 -15.79
CA LEU A 479 -28.63 46.58 -15.33
C LEU A 479 -28.94 45.22 -15.96
N LYS A 480 -30.20 44.79 -15.93
CA LYS A 480 -30.64 43.54 -16.58
C LYS A 480 -30.31 43.56 -18.08
N HIS A 481 -30.60 44.67 -18.76
CA HIS A 481 -30.25 44.81 -20.17
C HIS A 481 -28.75 44.69 -20.41
N MET A 482 -27.93 45.42 -19.64
CA MET A 482 -26.47 45.39 -19.76
C MET A 482 -25.86 44.03 -19.42
N LEU A 483 -26.42 43.31 -18.43
CA LEU A 483 -26.01 41.94 -18.10
C LEU A 483 -26.33 40.97 -19.24
N LYS A 484 -27.47 41.16 -19.91
CA LYS A 484 -27.84 40.39 -21.08
C LYS A 484 -26.97 40.74 -22.29
N GLU A 485 -26.72 42.01 -22.54
CA GLU A 485 -25.94 42.49 -23.69
C GLU A 485 -24.45 42.12 -23.57
N HIS A 486 -23.83 42.35 -22.42
CA HIS A 486 -22.38 42.22 -22.28
C HIS A 486 -21.93 40.90 -21.65
N LEU A 487 -22.80 40.21 -20.89
CA LEU A 487 -22.46 38.93 -20.24
C LEU A 487 -23.35 37.77 -20.70
N ASN A 488 -24.31 38.00 -21.59
CA ASN A 488 -25.34 37.03 -21.99
C ASN A 488 -26.07 36.37 -20.79
N LEU A 489 -26.23 37.12 -19.70
CA LEU A 489 -26.90 36.66 -18.48
C LEU A 489 -28.33 37.18 -18.44
N ASP A 490 -29.30 36.26 -18.60
CA ASP A 490 -30.71 36.57 -18.34
C ASP A 490 -31.02 36.40 -16.86
N VAL A 491 -31.40 37.49 -16.21
CA VAL A 491 -31.51 37.60 -14.75
C VAL A 491 -32.89 38.11 -14.36
N LEU A 492 -33.38 37.59 -13.24
CA LEU A 492 -34.55 38.11 -12.55
C LEU A 492 -34.13 39.19 -11.58
N ILE A 493 -35.02 40.14 -11.36
CA ILE A 493 -34.96 41.03 -10.22
C ILE A 493 -36.30 40.92 -9.51
N GLY A 494 -36.34 40.13 -8.43
CA GLY A 494 -37.55 39.86 -7.64
C GLY A 494 -38.03 41.06 -6.82
N LEU A 495 -38.21 42.23 -7.44
CA LEU A 495 -38.63 43.44 -6.73
C LEU A 495 -40.02 43.21 -6.12
N PRO A 496 -40.19 43.42 -4.80
CA PRO A 496 -41.49 43.24 -4.14
C PRO A 496 -42.52 44.30 -4.57
N LYS A 497 -42.06 45.41 -5.18
CA LYS A 497 -42.91 46.46 -5.75
C LYS A 497 -42.21 47.09 -6.95
N LEU A 498 -42.92 47.15 -8.08
CA LEU A 498 -42.41 47.82 -9.27
C LEU A 498 -42.42 49.36 -9.12
N PRO A 499 -41.41 50.05 -9.66
CA PRO A 499 -41.39 51.52 -9.75
C PRO A 499 -42.48 52.05 -10.70
N PRO A 500 -42.90 53.32 -10.54
CA PRO A 500 -43.80 53.96 -11.50
C PRO A 500 -43.22 53.90 -12.93
N GLY A 501 -43.98 53.33 -13.86
CA GLY A 501 -43.60 53.22 -15.28
C GLY A 501 -42.74 52.01 -15.64
N TRP A 502 -42.53 51.06 -14.72
CA TRP A 502 -41.88 49.78 -15.03
C TRP A 502 -42.94 48.69 -15.25
N GLN A 503 -42.70 47.82 -16.23
CA GLN A 503 -43.50 46.64 -16.50
C GLN A 503 -42.84 45.41 -15.86
N GLN A 504 -43.63 44.35 -15.63
CA GLN A 504 -43.10 43.11 -15.05
C GLN A 504 -41.95 42.55 -15.90
N SER A 505 -42.05 42.60 -17.24
CA SER A 505 -41.01 42.21 -18.20
C SER A 505 -39.65 42.91 -18.01
N ASP A 506 -39.65 44.12 -17.44
CA ASP A 506 -38.43 44.89 -17.22
C ASP A 506 -37.56 44.28 -16.12
N VAL A 507 -38.14 43.42 -15.28
CA VAL A 507 -37.49 42.78 -14.13
C VAL A 507 -37.68 41.26 -14.08
N THR A 508 -38.61 40.70 -14.84
CA THR A 508 -38.76 39.25 -15.05
C THR A 508 -38.08 38.82 -16.31
#